data_AF-A0A1I7BAA0-F1
#
_entry.id   AF-A0A1I7BAA0-F1
#
_cell.length_a   1.000
_cell.length_b   1.000
_cell.length_c   1.000
_cell.angle_alpha   90.00
_cell.angle_beta   90.00
_cell.angle_gamma   90.00
#
_symmetry.space_group_name_H-M   'P 1'
#
loop_
_entity.id
_entity.type
_entity.pdbx_description
1 polymer ?
#
loop_
_entity_poly.entity_id
_entity_poly.type
_entity_poly.pdbx_seq_one_letter_code
_entity_poly.pdbx_strand_id
1 'polypeptide(L)'
;MKDSNLSYVDWVELMFLSTYGKKPLSVNEITRVSRQSRYDTVAYALKKIRQLLMVTNQKLPTDYVSELFLVEPDSENQSNSIDRPNLPKSLFIHISKSKKKGNDKIHFSLNLMDKKALITKLETGINKLPKIFPIVNTESTDKIVKLSVMWEKKLKENFIKNVKGTYHNISLIYLKGMLAEYAFKYNYRKENRDKLMVFLDLIAKSLGQNSA
;
A
#
# COMPACT_ATOMS: atom_id res chain seq x y z
N MET A 1 -12.62 -5.16 11.07
CA MET A 1 -14.01 -5.38 11.46
C MET A 1 -14.12 -6.29 12.67
N LYS A 2 -13.79 -7.58 12.58
CA LYS A 2 -13.78 -8.49 13.74
C LYS A 2 -12.86 -7.96 14.87
N ASP A 3 -13.30 -8.16 16.11
CA ASP A 3 -12.66 -7.70 17.35
C ASP A 3 -12.44 -6.17 17.40
N SER A 4 -13.47 -5.40 17.03
CA SER A 4 -13.49 -3.94 17.09
C SER A 4 -14.87 -3.46 17.49
N ASN A 5 -14.93 -2.38 18.28
CA ASN A 5 -16.18 -1.76 18.72
C ASN A 5 -16.74 -0.74 17.70
N LEU A 6 -16.07 -0.55 16.55
CA LEU A 6 -16.56 0.31 15.48
C LEU A 6 -17.81 -0.29 14.83
N SER A 7 -18.83 0.54 14.62
CA SER A 7 -20.06 0.11 13.94
C SER A 7 -19.79 -0.21 12.46
N TYR A 8 -20.71 -0.93 11.83
CA TYR A 8 -20.62 -1.19 10.39
C TYR A 8 -20.54 0.09 9.56
N VAL A 9 -21.36 1.10 9.91
CA VAL A 9 -21.39 2.40 9.23
C VAL A 9 -20.03 3.09 9.32
N ASP A 10 -19.40 3.08 10.50
CA ASP A 10 -18.07 3.68 10.69
C ASP A 10 -17.02 2.98 9.82
N TRP A 11 -17.08 1.65 9.73
CA TRP A 11 -16.16 0.91 8.87
C TRP A 11 -16.34 1.27 7.39
N VAL A 12 -17.58 1.37 6.91
CA VAL A 12 -17.88 1.74 5.52
C VAL A 12 -17.39 3.16 5.23
N GLU A 13 -17.62 4.11 6.14
CA GLU A 13 -17.10 5.49 6.04
C GLU A 13 -15.57 5.50 5.95
N LEU A 14 -14.87 4.78 6.84
CA LEU A 14 -13.41 4.73 6.83
C LEU A 14 -12.85 4.03 5.58
N MET A 15 -13.54 3.01 5.05
CA MET A 15 -13.19 2.38 3.78
C MET A 15 -13.38 3.34 2.60
N PHE A 16 -14.48 4.08 2.58
CA PHE A 16 -14.74 5.12 1.59
C PHE A 16 -13.61 6.15 1.63
N LEU A 17 -13.34 6.77 2.78
CA LEU A 17 -12.30 7.78 2.93
C LEU A 17 -10.90 7.27 2.55
N SER A 18 -10.59 6.01 2.86
CA SER A 18 -9.30 5.41 2.50
C SER A 18 -9.16 5.14 1.01
N THR A 19 -10.24 4.77 0.31
CA THR A 19 -10.21 4.44 -1.12
C THR A 19 -10.49 5.64 -2.01
N TYR A 20 -11.14 6.67 -1.48
CA TYR A 20 -11.53 7.89 -2.17
C TYR A 20 -10.32 8.74 -2.58
N GLY A 21 -10.51 9.50 -3.67
CA GLY A 21 -9.51 10.44 -4.18
C GLY A 21 -8.29 9.80 -4.86
N LYS A 22 -7.40 10.67 -5.34
CA LYS A 22 -6.11 10.27 -5.94
C LYS A 22 -4.98 10.23 -4.90
N LYS A 23 -5.03 11.13 -3.93
CA LYS A 23 -4.06 11.21 -2.82
C LYS A 23 -4.63 10.47 -1.59
N PRO A 24 -3.78 9.79 -0.80
CA PRO A 24 -4.18 9.29 0.51
C PRO A 24 -4.47 10.47 1.44
N LEU A 25 -5.48 10.32 2.30
CA LEU A 25 -5.68 11.22 3.42
C LEU A 25 -4.82 10.72 4.60
N SER A 26 -4.27 11.65 5.36
CA SER A 26 -3.59 11.35 6.62
C SER A 26 -4.59 10.86 7.65
N VAL A 27 -4.10 10.16 8.68
CA VAL A 27 -4.96 9.69 9.77
C VAL A 27 -5.64 10.88 10.47
N ASN A 28 -4.94 12.01 10.61
CA ASN A 28 -5.50 13.24 11.17
C ASN A 28 -6.63 13.81 10.31
N GLU A 29 -6.44 13.88 8.99
CA GLU A 29 -7.50 14.33 8.08
C GLU A 29 -8.71 13.41 8.15
N ILE A 30 -8.51 12.09 8.11
CA ILE A 30 -9.61 11.11 8.23
C ILE A 30 -10.31 11.26 9.58
N THR A 31 -9.57 11.47 10.67
CA THR A 31 -10.18 11.71 12.00
C THR A 31 -11.02 12.98 12.01
N ARG A 32 -10.59 14.05 11.31
CA ARG A 32 -11.34 15.31 11.22
C ARG A 32 -12.61 15.22 10.38
N VAL A 33 -12.59 14.44 9.29
CA VAL A 33 -13.73 14.35 8.36
C VAL A 33 -14.65 13.17 8.63
N SER A 34 -14.20 12.17 9.38
CA SER A 34 -15.04 11.06 9.85
C SER A 34 -15.75 11.41 11.15
N ARG A 35 -16.68 10.56 11.57
CA ARG A 35 -17.38 10.70 12.86
C ARG A 35 -16.54 10.26 14.07
N GLN A 36 -15.29 9.85 13.84
CA GLN A 36 -14.43 9.28 14.87
C GLN A 36 -13.68 10.37 15.65
N SER A 37 -13.77 10.33 16.98
CA SER A 37 -13.08 11.30 17.84
C SER A 37 -11.64 10.90 18.20
N ARG A 38 -11.31 9.60 18.10
CA ARG A 38 -10.02 9.06 18.57
C ARG A 38 -9.10 8.72 17.40
N TYR A 39 -7.96 9.40 17.35
CA TYR A 39 -6.90 9.16 16.38
C TYR A 39 -6.49 7.67 16.31
N ASP A 40 -6.26 7.04 17.45
CA ASP A 40 -5.78 5.65 17.50
C ASP A 40 -6.77 4.65 16.91
N THR A 41 -8.07 4.91 17.10
CA THR A 41 -9.15 4.11 16.50
C THR A 41 -9.09 4.18 14.98
N VAL A 42 -8.97 5.39 14.43
CA VAL A 42 -8.84 5.61 12.98
C VAL A 42 -7.54 5.01 12.45
N ALA A 43 -6.42 5.22 13.15
CA ALA A 43 -5.12 4.67 12.80
C ALA A 43 -5.16 3.14 12.71
N TYR A 44 -5.79 2.50 13.70
CA TYR A 44 -5.94 1.04 13.75
C TYR A 44 -6.87 0.52 12.65
N ALA A 45 -7.99 1.21 12.40
CA ALA A 45 -8.92 0.85 11.33
C ALA A 45 -8.26 0.93 9.95
N LEU A 46 -7.51 2.01 9.67
CA LEU A 46 -6.77 2.17 8.43
C LEU A 46 -5.67 1.12 8.25
N LYS A 47 -5.01 0.68 9.32
CA LYS A 47 -4.07 -0.46 9.25
C LYS A 47 -4.77 -1.71 8.74
N LYS A 48 -5.94 -2.05 9.28
CA LYS A 48 -6.74 -3.21 8.83
C LYS A 48 -7.21 -3.05 7.37
N ILE A 49 -7.67 -1.87 6.97
CA ILE A 49 -8.11 -1.61 5.58
C ILE A 49 -6.94 -1.77 4.61
N ARG A 50 -5.77 -1.19 4.93
CA ARG A 50 -4.55 -1.28 4.10
C ARG A 50 -4.03 -2.70 3.97
N GLN A 51 -4.17 -3.51 5.01
CA GLN A 51 -3.86 -4.94 4.95
C GLN A 51 -4.77 -5.66 3.95
N LEU A 52 -6.08 -5.37 3.94
CA LEU A 52 -6.99 -5.94 2.96
C LEU A 52 -6.62 -5.50 1.53
N LEU A 53 -6.32 -4.22 1.33
CA LEU A 53 -5.82 -3.70 0.05
C LEU A 53 -4.55 -4.44 -0.41
N MET A 54 -3.63 -4.69 0.50
CA MET A 54 -2.40 -5.45 0.22
C MET A 54 -2.72 -6.85 -0.29
N VAL A 55 -3.58 -7.60 0.41
CA VAL A 55 -3.99 -8.95 0.00
C VAL A 55 -4.64 -8.91 -1.39
N THR A 56 -5.51 -7.93 -1.67
CA THR A 56 -6.13 -7.81 -3.00
C THR A 56 -5.14 -7.51 -4.11
N ASN A 57 -4.13 -6.67 -3.86
CA ASN A 57 -3.11 -6.34 -4.85
C ASN A 57 -2.14 -7.51 -5.11
N GLN A 58 -1.82 -8.31 -4.10
CA GLN A 58 -0.94 -9.47 -4.24
C GLN A 58 -1.54 -10.60 -5.09
N LYS A 59 -2.86 -10.63 -5.27
CA LYS A 59 -3.54 -11.58 -6.16
C LYS A 59 -3.45 -11.21 -7.65
N LEU A 60 -2.90 -10.03 -7.96
CA LEU A 60 -2.71 -9.63 -9.36
C LEU A 60 -1.59 -10.47 -9.98
N PRO A 61 -1.74 -10.93 -11.24
CA PRO A 61 -0.68 -11.64 -11.92
C PRO A 61 0.54 -10.73 -12.09
N THR A 62 1.74 -11.26 -11.99
CA THR A 62 2.98 -10.51 -12.27
C THR A 62 3.52 -10.98 -13.62
N ASP A 63 3.69 -10.06 -14.56
CA ASP A 63 4.35 -10.35 -15.84
C ASP A 63 5.85 -10.05 -15.77
N TYR A 64 6.25 -9.04 -15.00
CA TYR A 64 7.66 -8.73 -14.73
C TYR A 64 7.80 -7.88 -13.46
N VAL A 65 9.03 -7.88 -12.94
CA VAL A 65 9.42 -7.13 -11.74
C VAL A 65 10.45 -6.08 -12.12
N SER A 66 10.40 -4.92 -11.49
CA SER A 66 11.41 -3.87 -11.62
C SER A 66 11.84 -3.36 -10.25
N GLU A 67 13.10 -3.00 -10.11
CA GLU A 67 13.60 -2.37 -8.88
C GLU A 67 13.49 -0.85 -8.98
N LEU A 68 12.90 -0.24 -7.95
CA LEU A 68 12.71 1.20 -7.82
C LEU A 68 13.57 1.73 -6.68
N PHE A 69 14.55 2.56 -7.00
CA PHE A 69 15.40 3.22 -6.00
C PHE A 69 14.71 4.46 -5.42
N LEU A 70 14.50 4.47 -4.11
CA LEU A 70 13.87 5.58 -3.38
C LEU A 70 14.85 6.69 -2.99
N VAL A 71 16.15 6.38 -3.03
CA VAL A 71 17.25 7.32 -2.79
C VAL A 71 18.01 7.49 -4.10
N GLU A 72 18.26 8.73 -4.52
CA GLU A 72 19.19 8.99 -5.62
C GLU A 72 20.58 9.25 -5.02
N PRO A 73 21.63 8.56 -5.51
CA PRO A 73 22.98 8.77 -5.00
C PRO A 73 23.53 10.17 -5.31
N ASP A 74 23.11 10.82 -6.41
CA ASP A 74 23.83 11.99 -6.97
C ASP A 74 22.96 13.21 -7.35
N SER A 75 21.75 13.39 -6.78
CA SER A 75 20.89 14.50 -7.20
C SER A 75 20.91 15.69 -6.22
N GLU A 76 21.27 16.88 -6.70
CA GLU A 76 21.06 18.19 -6.04
C GLU A 76 19.56 18.45 -5.69
N ASN A 77 18.65 17.60 -6.18
CA ASN A 77 17.21 17.67 -5.94
C ASN A 77 16.73 16.68 -4.87
N GLN A 78 17.03 16.96 -3.60
CA GLN A 78 16.52 16.22 -2.41
C GLN A 78 14.97 16.19 -2.31
N SER A 79 14.26 16.94 -3.15
CA SER A 79 12.80 16.95 -3.21
C SER A 79 12.23 15.57 -3.60
N ASN A 80 12.95 14.79 -4.39
CA ASN A 80 12.56 13.48 -4.94
C ASN A 80 13.23 12.27 -4.27
N SER A 81 13.75 12.43 -3.05
CA SER A 81 14.24 11.30 -2.23
C SER A 81 13.48 11.20 -0.92
N ILE A 82 13.38 9.99 -0.36
CA ILE A 82 12.99 9.80 1.03
C ILE A 82 14.17 9.17 1.75
N ASP A 83 15.10 10.00 2.18
CA ASP A 83 16.18 9.55 3.04
C ASP A 83 15.73 9.70 4.50
N ARG A 84 15.17 8.61 5.05
CA ARG A 84 14.84 8.52 6.47
C ARG A 84 15.41 7.24 7.05
N PRO A 85 15.95 7.30 8.29
CA PRO A 85 16.41 6.10 8.97
C PRO A 85 15.25 5.12 9.10
N ASN A 86 15.49 3.84 8.77
CA ASN A 86 14.52 2.74 8.77
C ASN A 86 13.55 2.64 7.57
N LEU A 87 13.77 3.40 6.49
CA LEU A 87 13.11 3.14 5.22
C LEU A 87 14.01 2.34 4.27
N PRO A 88 13.42 1.50 3.41
CA PRO A 88 14.17 0.73 2.44
C PRO A 88 14.76 1.66 1.38
N LYS A 89 15.99 1.38 0.92
CA LYS A 89 16.63 2.15 -0.16
C LYS A 89 16.01 1.89 -1.53
N SER A 90 15.48 0.68 -1.73
CA SER A 90 14.79 0.26 -2.95
C SER A 90 13.54 -0.54 -2.65
N LEU A 91 12.61 -0.55 -3.60
CA LEU A 91 11.38 -1.34 -3.59
C LEU A 91 11.29 -2.14 -4.89
N PHE A 92 10.65 -3.30 -4.85
CA PHE A 92 10.29 -4.01 -6.07
C PHE A 92 8.88 -3.64 -6.51
N ILE A 93 8.72 -3.31 -7.79
CA ILE A 93 7.43 -3.08 -8.45
C ILE A 93 7.13 -4.30 -9.30
N HIS A 94 6.01 -4.93 -9.01
CA HIS A 94 5.45 -6.02 -9.80
C HIS A 94 4.42 -5.45 -10.74
N ILE A 95 4.48 -5.81 -12.02
CA ILE A 95 3.63 -5.20 -13.04
C ILE A 95 2.83 -6.27 -13.77
N SER A 96 1.51 -6.05 -13.84
CA SER A 96 0.59 -6.77 -14.71
C SER A 96 0.29 -5.92 -15.94
N LYS A 97 0.67 -6.37 -17.13
CA LYS A 97 0.35 -5.73 -18.40
C LYS A 97 -1.14 -5.81 -18.68
N SER A 98 -1.67 -4.69 -19.16
CA SER A 98 -2.98 -4.67 -19.77
C SER A 98 -2.87 -4.61 -21.29
N LYS A 99 -3.82 -5.25 -21.98
CA LYS A 99 -4.00 -5.08 -23.43
C LYS A 99 -4.24 -3.60 -23.80
N LYS A 100 -4.81 -2.81 -22.88
CA LYS A 100 -5.06 -1.37 -23.09
C LYS A 100 -3.89 -0.54 -22.55
N LYS A 101 -3.30 0.28 -23.41
CA LYS A 101 -2.16 1.16 -23.04
C LYS A 101 -2.50 2.01 -21.82
N GLY A 102 -1.61 1.96 -20.82
CA GLY A 102 -1.73 2.73 -19.60
C GLY A 102 -2.80 2.21 -18.63
N ASN A 103 -3.24 0.97 -18.76
CA ASN A 103 -4.05 0.26 -17.76
C ASN A 103 -3.26 -0.85 -17.04
N ASP A 104 -1.93 -0.82 -17.17
CA ASP A 104 -1.03 -1.69 -16.42
C ASP A 104 -1.32 -1.54 -14.92
N LYS A 105 -1.37 -2.68 -14.23
CA LYS A 105 -1.55 -2.75 -12.79
C LYS A 105 -0.20 -2.96 -12.11
N ILE A 106 -0.08 -2.48 -10.88
CA ILE A 106 1.14 -2.55 -10.10
C ILE A 106 0.84 -3.05 -8.69
N HIS A 107 1.82 -3.71 -8.08
CA HIS A 107 1.92 -3.84 -6.63
C HIS A 107 3.39 -3.75 -6.21
N PHE A 108 3.64 -3.51 -4.92
CA PHE A 108 4.99 -3.29 -4.40
C PHE A 108 5.36 -4.34 -3.37
N SER A 109 6.62 -4.75 -3.38
CA SER A 109 7.22 -5.59 -2.33
C SER A 109 8.53 -5.01 -1.83
N LEU A 110 8.87 -5.37 -0.59
CA LEU A 110 10.17 -5.06 0.01
C LEU A 110 11.23 -6.05 -0.51
N ASN A 111 12.50 -5.65 -0.47
CA ASN A 111 13.60 -6.58 -0.68
C ASN A 111 13.68 -7.62 0.47
N LEU A 112 14.45 -8.68 0.27
CA LEU A 112 14.54 -9.79 1.21
C LEU A 112 15.10 -9.36 2.58
N MET A 113 16.06 -8.43 2.62
CA MET A 113 16.65 -7.94 3.87
C MET A 113 15.66 -7.11 4.68
N ASP A 114 14.98 -6.16 4.04
CA ASP A 114 13.96 -5.32 4.67
C ASP A 114 12.75 -6.15 5.09
N LYS A 115 12.41 -7.19 4.32
CA LYS A 115 11.38 -8.16 4.69
C LYS A 115 11.77 -8.92 5.95
N LYS A 116 13.00 -9.45 6.04
CA LYS A 116 13.51 -10.12 7.25
C LYS A 116 13.49 -9.17 8.46
N ALA A 117 14.01 -7.95 8.31
CA ALA A 117 14.00 -6.94 9.36
C ALA A 117 12.57 -6.60 9.84
N LEU A 118 11.60 -6.54 8.91
CA LEU A 118 10.19 -6.36 9.24
C LEU A 118 9.63 -7.54 10.04
N ILE A 119 9.91 -8.79 9.62
CA ILE A 119 9.46 -10.00 10.32
C ILE A 119 10.01 -10.01 11.74
N THR A 120 11.32 -9.81 11.90
CA THR A 120 11.96 -9.75 13.23
C THR A 120 11.32 -8.66 14.10
N LYS A 121 11.03 -7.46 13.57
CA LYS A 121 10.33 -6.40 14.33
C LYS A 121 8.89 -6.77 14.71
N LEU A 122 8.18 -7.53 13.87
CA LEU A 122 6.82 -8.00 14.17
C LEU A 122 6.81 -9.12 15.21
N GLU A 123 7.84 -9.96 15.25
CA GLU A 123 7.99 -11.07 16.21
C GLU A 123 8.51 -10.60 17.57
N THR A 124 9.45 -9.64 17.60
CA THR A 124 10.10 -9.14 18.82
C THR A 124 9.36 -7.96 19.47
N GLY A 125 8.45 -7.31 18.77
CA GLY A 125 7.76 -6.12 19.27
C GLY A 125 6.78 -6.40 20.41
N ILE A 126 6.77 -5.52 21.41
CA ILE A 126 5.76 -5.48 22.51
C ILE A 126 4.32 -5.47 21.97
N ASN A 127 4.14 -4.97 20.75
CA ASN A 127 2.90 -5.04 20.01
C ASN A 127 2.81 -6.36 19.24
N LYS A 128 2.33 -7.43 19.90
CA LYS A 128 1.80 -8.62 19.23
C LYS A 128 0.66 -8.19 18.29
N LEU A 129 1.01 -7.81 17.06
CA LEU A 129 0.09 -7.61 15.93
C LEU A 129 0.12 -8.78 14.92
N PRO A 130 0.35 -10.06 15.31
CA PRO A 130 0.51 -11.16 14.36
C PRO A 130 -0.76 -11.35 13.51
N LYS A 131 -1.92 -10.90 13.99
CA LYS A 131 -3.20 -10.98 13.26
C LYS A 131 -3.36 -9.96 12.13
N ILE A 132 -2.54 -8.90 12.07
CA ILE A 132 -2.70 -7.76 11.13
C ILE A 132 -1.72 -7.83 9.96
N PHE A 133 -0.75 -8.75 9.97
CA PHE A 133 0.19 -8.89 8.86
C PHE A 133 0.45 -10.37 8.58
N PRO A 134 -0.39 -11.05 7.80
CA PRO A 134 0.03 -12.31 7.21
C PRO A 134 1.26 -12.00 6.35
N ILE A 135 2.39 -12.59 6.73
CA ILE A 135 3.61 -12.57 5.95
C ILE A 135 3.36 -13.51 4.77
N VAL A 136 2.78 -12.98 3.70
CA VAL A 136 2.63 -13.74 2.46
C VAL A 136 3.99 -13.70 1.76
N ASN A 137 4.64 -14.87 1.68
CA ASN A 137 5.83 -15.07 0.89
C ASN A 137 5.47 -15.11 -0.60
N THR A 138 5.55 -13.97 -1.26
CA THR A 138 5.68 -13.91 -2.71
C THR A 138 7.16 -13.90 -3.02
N GLU A 139 7.74 -15.09 -3.15
CA GLU A 139 9.00 -15.26 -3.87
C GLU A 139 8.63 -15.27 -5.35
N SER A 140 8.83 -14.14 -6.03
CA SER A 140 8.74 -14.10 -7.48
C SER A 140 10.08 -14.54 -8.06
N THR A 141 10.11 -15.65 -8.77
CA THR A 141 11.22 -16.05 -9.67
C THR A 141 11.23 -15.24 -10.97
N ASP A 142 10.44 -14.17 -11.02
CA ASP A 142 10.20 -13.36 -12.20
C ASP A 142 11.45 -12.60 -12.63
N LYS A 143 11.66 -12.53 -13.95
CA LYS A 143 12.79 -11.79 -14.54
C LYS A 143 12.69 -10.31 -14.17
N ILE A 144 13.78 -9.76 -13.64
CA ILE A 144 13.90 -8.34 -13.38
C ILE A 144 14.06 -7.61 -14.73
N VAL A 145 13.14 -6.72 -15.03
CA VAL A 145 13.11 -5.91 -16.24
C VAL A 145 13.23 -4.43 -15.86
N LYS A 146 14.07 -3.70 -16.58
CA LYS A 146 14.20 -2.26 -16.38
C LYS A 146 12.96 -1.54 -16.89
N LEU A 147 12.35 -0.71 -16.06
CA LEU A 147 11.23 0.14 -16.46
C LEU A 147 11.69 1.23 -17.42
N SER A 148 10.76 1.75 -18.23
CA SER A 148 11.03 2.96 -18.99
C SER A 148 11.31 4.11 -18.02
N VAL A 149 12.44 4.80 -18.20
CA VAL A 149 12.93 5.87 -17.29
C VAL A 149 11.83 6.89 -16.96
N MET A 150 11.05 7.31 -17.96
CA MET A 150 9.97 8.29 -17.77
C MET A 150 8.83 7.79 -16.89
N TRP A 151 8.48 6.50 -16.99
CA TRP A 151 7.41 5.93 -16.17
C TRP A 151 7.87 5.67 -14.75
N GLU A 152 9.09 5.15 -14.59
CA GLU A 152 9.74 4.95 -13.30
C GLU A 152 9.83 6.27 -12.52
N LYS A 153 10.34 7.33 -13.15
CA LYS A 153 10.42 8.68 -12.57
C LYS A 153 9.04 9.17 -12.11
N LYS A 154 8.00 9.04 -12.95
CA LYS A 154 6.63 9.45 -12.59
C LYS A 154 6.07 8.64 -11.42
N LEU A 155 6.31 7.33 -11.37
CA LEU A 155 5.86 6.50 -10.25
C LEU A 155 6.56 6.90 -8.96
N LYS A 156 7.88 7.09 -9.01
CA LYS A 156 8.71 7.55 -7.90
C LYS A 156 8.24 8.88 -7.34
N GLU A 157 8.14 9.90 -8.20
CA GLU A 157 7.74 11.25 -7.78
C GLU A 157 6.35 11.27 -7.15
N ASN A 158 5.38 10.57 -7.74
CA ASN A 158 4.02 10.50 -7.20
C ASN A 158 3.99 9.76 -5.86
N PHE A 159 4.75 8.67 -5.73
CA PHE A 159 4.87 7.94 -4.48
C PHE A 159 5.50 8.82 -3.38
N ILE A 160 6.61 9.49 -3.67
CA ILE A 160 7.33 10.33 -2.73
C ILE A 160 6.48 11.52 -2.28
N LYS A 161 5.76 12.16 -3.21
CA LYS A 161 4.80 13.23 -2.88
C LYS A 161 3.70 12.73 -1.94
N ASN A 162 3.17 11.53 -2.18
CA ASN A 162 2.16 10.94 -1.29
C ASN A 162 2.72 10.63 0.10
N VAL A 163 3.95 10.09 0.17
CA VAL A 163 4.62 9.78 1.43
C VAL A 163 4.94 11.05 2.23
N LYS A 164 5.65 12.02 1.62
CA LYS A 164 6.08 13.26 2.30
C LYS A 164 4.89 14.12 2.74
N GLY A 165 3.86 14.24 1.89
CA GLY A 165 2.70 15.09 2.17
C GLY A 165 1.76 14.53 3.24
N THR A 166 1.78 13.22 3.47
CA THR A 166 0.80 12.55 4.34
C THR A 166 1.41 12.04 5.65
N TYR A 167 2.73 11.83 5.71
CA TYR A 167 3.38 11.18 6.85
C TYR A 167 4.71 11.82 7.26
N HIS A 168 4.73 12.39 8.46
CA HIS A 168 5.93 13.00 9.05
C HIS A 168 6.95 11.97 9.56
N ASN A 169 6.51 10.79 10.04
CA ASN A 169 7.37 9.68 10.47
C ASN A 169 6.80 8.34 9.98
N ILE A 170 7.44 7.72 8.98
CA ILE A 170 7.03 6.40 8.48
C ILE A 170 7.97 5.34 9.03
N SER A 171 7.40 4.36 9.75
CA SER A 171 8.10 3.11 10.03
C SER A 171 7.88 2.11 8.89
N LEU A 172 8.82 1.19 8.70
CA LEU A 172 8.75 0.11 7.71
C LEU A 172 7.42 -0.67 7.76
N ILE A 173 6.88 -0.89 8.96
CA ILE A 173 5.59 -1.57 9.19
C ILE A 173 4.44 -0.82 8.51
N TYR A 174 4.44 0.51 8.59
CA TYR A 174 3.38 1.32 8.00
C TYR A 174 3.57 1.54 6.50
N LEU A 175 4.83 1.55 6.02
CA LEU A 175 5.15 1.73 4.61
C LEU A 175 4.43 0.70 3.72
N LYS A 176 4.42 -0.57 4.12
CA LYS A 176 3.79 -1.65 3.35
C LYS A 176 2.30 -1.39 3.10
N GLY A 177 1.58 -0.94 4.12
CA GLY A 177 0.17 -0.59 3.99
C GLY A 177 -0.07 0.62 3.09
N MET A 178 0.82 1.62 3.14
CA MET A 178 0.74 2.79 2.25
C MET A 178 1.02 2.43 0.79
N LEU A 179 2.00 1.56 0.55
CA LEU A 179 2.30 1.04 -0.78
C LEU A 179 1.10 0.30 -1.37
N ALA A 180 0.42 -0.49 -0.55
CA ALA A 180 -0.81 -1.18 -0.96
C ALA A 180 -1.95 -0.20 -1.30
N GLU A 181 -2.16 0.83 -0.49
CA GLU A 181 -3.17 1.87 -0.78
C GLU A 181 -2.85 2.62 -2.08
N TYR A 182 -1.59 3.00 -2.27
CA TYR A 182 -1.13 3.67 -3.48
C TYR A 182 -1.32 2.79 -4.73
N ALA A 183 -0.89 1.54 -4.66
CA ALA A 183 -1.07 0.56 -5.74
C ALA A 183 -2.55 0.38 -6.10
N PHE A 184 -3.43 0.23 -5.10
CA PHE A 184 -4.86 0.11 -5.33
C PHE A 184 -5.42 1.35 -6.05
N LYS A 185 -5.14 2.55 -5.54
CA LYS A 185 -5.61 3.81 -6.16
C LYS A 185 -5.08 3.97 -7.58
N TYR A 186 -3.84 3.55 -7.84
CA TYR A 186 -3.27 3.56 -9.18
C TYR A 186 -4.00 2.57 -10.11
N ASN A 187 -4.17 1.32 -9.68
CA ASN A 187 -4.74 0.23 -10.49
C ASN A 187 -6.15 0.51 -10.96
N TYR A 188 -6.95 1.19 -10.13
CA TYR A 188 -8.36 1.49 -10.40
C TYR A 188 -8.61 2.98 -10.71
N ARG A 189 -7.58 3.73 -11.14
CA ARG A 189 -7.68 5.18 -11.40
C ARG A 189 -8.56 5.57 -12.59
N LYS A 190 -8.77 4.64 -13.53
CA LYS A 190 -9.60 4.84 -14.73
C LYS A 190 -10.87 4.00 -14.71
N GLU A 191 -11.15 3.35 -13.58
CA GLU A 191 -12.38 2.58 -13.42
C GLU A 191 -13.54 3.58 -13.30
N ASN A 192 -14.63 3.36 -14.04
CA ASN A 192 -15.81 4.23 -13.97
C ASN A 192 -16.64 3.98 -12.71
N ARG A 193 -16.48 2.79 -12.10
CA ARG A 193 -17.15 2.44 -10.85
C ARG A 193 -16.52 3.15 -9.66
N ASP A 194 -17.34 3.36 -8.64
CA ASP A 194 -16.85 3.85 -7.35
C ASP A 194 -15.81 2.88 -6.75
N LYS A 195 -14.70 3.44 -6.24
CA LYS A 195 -13.56 2.68 -5.72
C LYS A 195 -13.90 1.87 -4.48
N LEU A 196 -14.83 2.34 -3.66
CA LEU A 196 -15.35 1.58 -2.52
C LEU A 196 -16.03 0.31 -3.04
N MET A 197 -16.88 0.43 -4.06
CA MET A 197 -17.57 -0.74 -4.63
C MET A 197 -16.59 -1.71 -5.26
N VAL A 198 -15.56 -1.21 -5.96
CA VAL A 198 -14.48 -2.06 -6.49
C VAL A 198 -13.75 -2.78 -5.35
N PHE A 199 -13.43 -2.08 -4.26
CA PHE A 199 -12.77 -2.67 -3.10
C PHE A 199 -13.61 -3.76 -2.43
N LEU A 200 -14.90 -3.50 -2.21
CA LEU A 200 -15.82 -4.46 -1.60
C LEU A 200 -15.98 -5.72 -2.46
N ASP A 201 -16.10 -5.58 -3.78
CA ASP A 201 -16.17 -6.73 -4.70
C ASP A 201 -14.90 -7.58 -4.67
N LEU A 202 -13.72 -6.94 -4.63
CA LEU A 202 -12.45 -7.64 -4.55
C LEU A 202 -12.30 -8.39 -3.23
N ILE A 203 -12.74 -7.78 -2.12
CA ILE A 203 -12.77 -8.46 -0.82
C ILE A 203 -13.74 -9.63 -0.86
N ALA A 204 -14.97 -9.44 -1.34
CA ALA A 204 -15.97 -10.50 -1.42
C ALA A 204 -15.46 -11.71 -2.23
N LYS A 205 -14.87 -11.45 -3.40
CA LYS A 205 -14.20 -12.49 -4.22
C LYS A 205 -13.06 -13.15 -3.47
N SER A 206 -12.29 -12.39 -2.71
CA SER A 206 -11.17 -12.94 -1.94
C SER A 206 -11.59 -13.84 -0.78
N LEU A 207 -12.76 -13.58 -0.19
CA LEU A 207 -13.34 -14.37 0.89
C LEU A 207 -14.03 -15.63 0.35
N GLY A 208 -14.78 -15.52 -0.75
CA GLY A 208 -15.45 -16.66 -1.39
C GLY A 208 -14.49 -17.70 -1.96
N GLN A 209 -13.28 -17.29 -2.36
CA GLN A 209 -12.22 -18.22 -2.81
C GLN A 209 -11.57 -19.03 -1.69
N ASN A 210 -11.77 -18.66 -0.41
CA ASN A 210 -11.24 -19.41 0.73
C ASN A 210 -12.25 -20.44 1.29
N SER A 211 -13.39 -20.62 0.62
CA SER A 211 -14.48 -21.52 1.03
C SER A 211 -14.68 -22.72 0.09
N ALA A 212 -13.71 -22.98 -0.80
CA ALA A 212 -13.66 -24.12 -1.71
C ALA A 212 -12.41 -24.96 -1.45
#